data_AF-A0A7K4LLR7-F1
#
_entry.id   AF-A0A7K4LLR7-F1
#
_cell.length_a   1.000
_cell.length_b   1.000
_cell.length_c   1.000
_cell.angle_alpha   90.00
_cell.angle_beta   90.00
_cell.angle_gamma   90.00
#
_symmetry.space_group_name_H-M   'P 1'
#
loop_
_entity.id
_entity.type
_entity.pdbx_description
1 polymer ?
#
loop_
_entity_poly.entity_id
_entity_poly.type
_entity_poly.pdbx_seq_one_letter_code
_entity_poly.pdbx_strand_id
1 'polypeptide(L)'
;VGGKMDENRFVAVTSSNAAKIHNLYPRKGRIIPGADADVVVWDPEATKTISASTQVQGGDINLYENMRCHGVPLVTVSRGRVVYENGVFMCAEGTGKFCPLRSFPDSVYKKLVQREKSRRPRGVDRTPYLGDVAAVAHAGKKETGTPLADTPSRPATRHG
;
A
#
# COMPACT_ATOMS: atom_id res chain seq x y z
N VAL A 1 -24.62 -5.02 14.14
CA VAL A 1 -23.42 -5.17 13.26
C VAL A 1 -23.89 -5.48 11.85
N GLY A 2 -23.38 -4.82 10.82
CA GLY A 2 -23.88 -4.98 9.43
C GLY A 2 -23.67 -6.37 8.80
N GLY A 3 -23.03 -7.31 9.50
CA GLY A 3 -22.90 -8.72 9.10
C GLY A 3 -22.03 -9.00 7.87
N LYS A 4 -21.44 -7.96 7.25
CA LYS A 4 -20.69 -8.09 5.99
C LYS A 4 -19.30 -8.71 6.14
N MET A 5 -18.69 -8.59 7.32
CA MET A 5 -17.38 -9.15 7.62
C MET A 5 -17.25 -9.42 9.12
N ASP A 6 -16.35 -10.34 9.49
CA ASP A 6 -15.96 -10.60 10.88
C ASP A 6 -14.88 -9.61 11.37
N GLU A 7 -14.57 -9.69 12.67
CA GLU A 7 -13.57 -8.85 13.33
C GLU A 7 -12.14 -9.09 12.82
N ASN A 8 -11.81 -10.33 12.42
CA ASN A 8 -10.48 -10.65 11.88
C ASN A 8 -10.29 -9.99 10.51
N ARG A 9 -11.34 -9.97 9.69
CA ARG A 9 -11.36 -9.28 8.41
C ARG A 9 -11.33 -7.77 8.58
N PHE A 10 -12.01 -7.24 9.60
CA PHE A 10 -11.89 -5.83 10.00
C PHE A 10 -10.43 -5.46 10.28
N VAL A 11 -9.72 -6.24 11.14
CA VAL A 11 -8.29 -6.03 11.41
C VAL A 11 -7.46 -6.10 10.12
N ALA A 12 -7.75 -7.06 9.24
CA ALA A 12 -7.03 -7.22 7.99
C ALA A 12 -7.14 -5.99 7.09
N VAL A 13 -8.34 -5.42 6.94
CA VAL A 13 -8.59 -4.28 6.03
C VAL A 13 -8.20 -2.92 6.63
N THR A 14 -8.14 -2.80 7.96
CA THR A 14 -7.75 -1.54 8.63
C THR A 14 -6.25 -1.46 8.95
N SER A 15 -5.54 -2.59 9.07
CA SER A 15 -4.12 -2.58 9.46
C SER A 15 -3.26 -3.64 8.77
N SER A 16 -3.57 -4.93 8.90
CA SER A 16 -2.62 -5.99 8.51
C SER A 16 -2.29 -5.97 7.02
N ASN A 17 -3.26 -5.69 6.14
CA ASN A 17 -3.02 -5.63 4.71
C ASN A 17 -2.18 -4.41 4.32
N ALA A 18 -2.42 -3.25 4.94
CA ALA A 18 -1.58 -2.07 4.74
C ALA A 18 -0.13 -2.36 5.16
N ALA A 19 0.08 -2.97 6.32
CA ALA A 19 1.42 -3.37 6.77
C ALA A 19 2.11 -4.36 5.81
N LYS A 20 1.38 -5.33 5.25
CA LYS A 20 1.92 -6.26 4.25
C LYS A 20 2.31 -5.56 2.95
N ILE A 21 1.47 -4.65 2.45
CA ILE A 21 1.71 -3.91 1.21
C ILE A 21 2.89 -2.95 1.37
N HIS A 22 2.98 -2.26 2.52
CA HIS A 22 4.05 -1.31 2.82
C HIS A 22 5.29 -1.95 3.46
N ASN A 23 5.42 -3.28 3.44
CA ASN A 23 6.60 -4.00 3.93
C ASN A 23 6.94 -3.77 5.43
N LEU A 24 5.91 -3.62 6.27
CA LEU A 24 6.03 -3.46 7.73
C LEU A 24 5.46 -4.64 8.51
N TYR A 25 4.91 -5.66 7.86
CA TYR A 25 4.38 -6.84 8.54
C TYR A 25 5.50 -7.84 8.89
N PRO A 26 5.54 -8.44 10.10
CA PRO A 26 4.56 -8.33 11.17
C PRO A 26 4.88 -7.26 12.22
N ARG A 27 5.90 -6.42 12.00
CA ARG A 27 6.28 -5.32 12.91
C ARG A 27 5.08 -4.39 13.21
N LYS A 28 4.19 -4.16 12.26
CA LYS A 28 2.88 -3.50 12.48
C LYS A 28 1.73 -4.36 11.98
N GLY A 29 0.53 -4.10 12.49
CA GLY A 29 -0.71 -4.73 12.04
C GLY A 29 -0.89 -6.18 12.50
N ARG A 30 -0.22 -6.58 13.60
CA ARG A 30 -0.40 -7.88 14.27
C ARG A 30 -0.01 -7.77 15.75
N ILE A 31 -0.79 -8.42 16.62
CA ILE A 31 -0.46 -8.58 18.04
C ILE A 31 0.35 -9.88 18.22
N ILE A 32 1.67 -9.76 18.33
CA ILE A 32 2.60 -10.84 18.63
C ILE A 32 3.85 -10.27 19.35
N PRO A 33 4.61 -11.09 20.09
CA PRO A 33 5.92 -10.70 20.59
C PRO A 33 6.83 -10.17 19.46
N GLY A 34 7.53 -9.06 19.72
CA GLY A 34 8.43 -8.41 18.76
C GLY A 34 7.79 -7.42 17.79
N ALA A 35 6.45 -7.29 17.76
CA ALA A 35 5.78 -6.23 17.02
C ALA A 35 5.89 -4.87 17.75
N ASP A 36 5.78 -3.76 17.01
CA ASP A 36 5.63 -2.43 17.58
C ASP A 36 4.34 -2.40 18.42
N ALA A 37 4.40 -1.84 19.62
CA ALA A 37 3.24 -1.68 20.51
C ALA A 37 2.35 -0.50 20.07
N ASP A 38 1.78 -0.63 18.86
CA ASP A 38 0.68 0.20 18.35
C ASP A 38 -0.61 -0.61 18.45
N VAL A 39 -1.40 -0.36 19.50
CA VAL A 39 -2.51 -1.21 19.94
C VAL A 39 -3.72 -0.35 20.28
N VAL A 40 -4.92 -0.85 19.99
CA VAL A 40 -6.18 -0.23 20.41
C VAL A 40 -6.96 -1.23 21.26
N VAL A 41 -7.41 -0.78 22.44
CA VAL A 41 -8.43 -1.49 23.22
C VAL A 41 -9.78 -1.00 22.69
N TRP A 42 -10.53 -1.92 22.10
CA TRP A 42 -11.75 -1.62 21.35
C TRP A 42 -12.97 -2.22 22.05
N ASP A 43 -13.97 -1.39 22.31
CA ASP A 43 -15.25 -1.84 22.85
C ASP A 43 -16.27 -1.99 21.71
N PRO A 44 -16.62 -3.22 21.29
CA PRO A 44 -17.56 -3.45 20.20
C PRO A 44 -19.03 -3.19 20.57
N GLU A 45 -19.36 -3.12 21.87
CA GLU A 45 -20.72 -2.93 22.39
C GLU A 45 -21.04 -1.46 22.61
N ALA A 46 -20.02 -0.66 22.96
CA ALA A 46 -20.14 0.79 23.06
C ALA A 46 -20.62 1.42 21.74
N THR A 47 -21.37 2.52 21.89
CA THR A 47 -21.81 3.33 20.76
C THR A 47 -21.41 4.77 20.88
N LYS A 48 -21.03 5.38 19.75
CA LYS A 48 -20.80 6.82 19.63
C LYS A 48 -21.54 7.35 18.41
N THR A 49 -22.21 8.49 18.57
CA THR A 49 -22.76 9.26 17.44
C THR A 49 -21.69 10.21 16.95
N ILE A 50 -21.36 10.15 15.66
CA ILE A 50 -20.39 11.05 15.05
C ILE A 50 -21.02 12.44 14.90
N SER A 51 -20.27 13.47 15.30
CA SER A 51 -20.69 14.87 15.14
C SER A 51 -19.49 15.79 14.98
N ALA A 52 -19.62 16.81 14.11
CA ALA A 52 -18.66 17.89 13.93
C ALA A 52 -18.38 18.64 15.25
N SER A 53 -19.36 18.73 16.14
CA SER A 53 -19.21 19.39 17.45
C SER A 53 -18.26 18.66 18.42
N THR A 54 -17.99 17.37 18.19
CA THR A 54 -17.18 16.51 19.08
C THR A 54 -15.93 15.96 18.42
N GLN A 55 -15.70 16.27 17.14
CA GLN A 55 -14.56 15.77 16.40
C GLN A 55 -13.28 16.53 16.78
N VAL A 56 -12.15 15.84 16.73
CA VAL A 56 -10.82 16.45 16.90
C VAL A 56 -10.16 16.81 15.58
N GLN A 57 -10.69 16.30 14.45
CA GLN A 57 -10.21 16.65 13.12
C GLN A 57 -10.58 18.11 12.78
N GLY A 58 -9.80 18.75 11.91
CA GLY A 58 -10.11 20.09 11.42
C GLY A 58 -11.37 20.13 10.55
N GLY A 59 -11.88 21.34 10.33
CA GLY A 59 -13.11 21.59 9.58
C GLY A 59 -14.35 21.65 10.47
N ASP A 60 -15.39 22.30 9.95
CA ASP A 60 -16.67 22.59 10.61
C ASP A 60 -17.80 21.63 10.19
N ILE A 61 -17.57 20.83 9.16
CA ILE A 61 -18.52 19.83 8.66
C ILE A 61 -17.96 18.41 8.88
N ASN A 62 -18.83 17.48 9.31
CA ASN A 62 -18.53 16.05 9.31
C ASN A 62 -19.40 15.32 8.27
N LEU A 63 -18.78 14.56 7.38
CA LEU A 63 -19.49 13.81 6.33
C LEU A 63 -20.38 12.68 6.87
N TYR A 64 -20.18 12.30 8.14
CA TYR A 64 -20.91 11.24 8.82
C TYR A 64 -21.74 11.78 10.00
N GLU A 65 -22.15 13.06 9.95
CA GLU A 65 -22.96 13.70 10.99
C GLU A 65 -24.18 12.84 11.38
N ASN A 66 -24.44 12.71 12.69
CA ASN A 66 -25.51 11.91 13.29
C ASN A 66 -25.44 10.39 13.03
N MET A 67 -24.35 9.89 12.44
CA MET A 67 -24.18 8.45 12.27
C MET A 67 -23.85 7.78 13.60
N ARG A 68 -24.72 6.88 14.07
CA ARG A 68 -24.47 6.04 15.25
C ARG A 68 -23.58 4.86 14.87
N CYS A 69 -22.39 4.80 15.45
CA CYS A 69 -21.45 3.72 15.25
C CYS A 69 -21.37 2.84 16.50
N HIS A 70 -21.36 1.53 16.30
CA HIS A 70 -20.93 0.55 17.30
C HIS A 70 -19.43 0.31 17.15
N GLY A 71 -18.73 0.08 18.24
CA GLY A 71 -17.27 0.01 18.22
C GLY A 71 -16.63 1.36 18.54
N VAL A 72 -16.07 1.48 19.73
CA VAL A 72 -15.40 2.71 20.19
C VAL A 72 -14.00 2.36 20.70
N PRO A 73 -12.96 3.14 20.33
CA PRO A 73 -11.64 2.98 20.93
C PRO A 73 -11.67 3.51 22.36
N LEU A 74 -11.48 2.64 23.35
CA LEU A 74 -11.38 3.03 24.77
C LEU A 74 -9.98 3.56 25.09
N VAL A 75 -8.96 2.86 24.61
CA VAL A 75 -7.55 3.18 24.82
C VAL A 75 -6.80 3.05 23.51
N THR A 76 -5.95 4.01 23.19
CA THR A 76 -4.97 3.91 22.11
C THR A 76 -3.56 3.96 22.68
N VAL A 77 -2.77 2.94 22.33
CA VAL A 77 -1.36 2.84 22.65
C VAL A 77 -0.58 3.05 21.35
N SER A 78 0.39 3.96 21.37
CA SER A 78 1.34 4.12 20.28
C SER A 78 2.77 4.02 20.81
N ARG A 79 3.60 3.21 20.15
CA ARG A 79 4.99 2.95 20.54
C ARG A 79 5.14 2.57 22.02
N GLY A 80 4.18 1.82 22.56
CA GLY A 80 4.17 1.35 23.95
C GLY A 80 3.76 2.40 24.98
N ARG A 81 3.16 3.52 24.57
CA ARG A 81 2.65 4.56 25.47
C ARG A 81 1.17 4.79 25.23
N VAL A 82 0.39 4.92 26.30
CA VAL A 82 -1.01 5.36 26.21
C VAL A 82 -1.00 6.81 25.71
N VAL A 83 -1.68 7.05 24.59
CA VAL A 83 -1.78 8.38 23.96
C VAL A 83 -3.22 8.89 23.94
N TYR A 84 -4.19 8.00 24.18
CA TYR A 84 -5.60 8.34 24.30
C TYR A 84 -6.26 7.36 25.26
N GLU A 85 -7.01 7.88 26.24
CA GLU A 85 -7.77 7.09 27.19
C GLU A 85 -8.94 7.94 27.73
N ASN A 86 -10.13 7.33 27.86
CA ASN A 86 -11.31 7.97 28.46
C ASN A 86 -11.66 9.34 27.87
N GLY A 87 -11.49 9.52 26.55
CA GLY A 87 -11.79 10.79 25.88
C GLY A 87 -10.65 11.82 25.90
N VAL A 88 -9.56 11.56 26.61
CA VAL A 88 -8.44 12.48 26.78
C VAL A 88 -7.27 12.07 25.91
N PHE A 89 -6.78 13.00 25.10
CA PHE A 89 -5.56 12.82 24.30
C PHE A 89 -4.33 13.34 25.06
N MET A 90 -3.27 12.53 25.12
CA MET A 90 -2.09 12.77 25.96
C MET A 90 -0.82 12.38 25.19
N CYS A 91 -0.41 13.19 24.22
CA CYS A 91 0.81 12.94 23.45
C CYS A 91 1.48 14.25 23.04
N ALA A 92 2.80 14.34 23.21
CA ALA A 92 3.57 15.48 22.75
C ALA A 92 3.79 15.45 21.23
N GLU A 93 3.81 16.62 20.61
CA GLU A 93 4.18 16.77 19.20
C GLU A 93 5.58 16.18 18.92
N GLY A 94 5.79 15.60 17.74
CA GLY A 94 7.07 14.98 17.36
C GLY A 94 7.37 13.62 18.01
N THR A 95 6.46 13.08 18.83
CA THR A 95 6.61 11.73 19.41
C THR A 95 6.60 10.63 18.34
N GLY A 96 5.82 10.83 17.27
CA GLY A 96 5.81 9.96 16.10
C GLY A 96 7.17 9.87 15.42
N LYS A 97 7.44 8.74 14.75
CA LYS A 97 8.70 8.52 14.02
C LYS A 97 8.42 8.03 12.60
N PHE A 98 9.18 8.55 11.65
CA PHE A 98 9.20 8.03 10.29
C PHE A 98 9.59 6.54 10.29
N CYS A 99 8.92 5.75 9.45
CA CYS A 99 9.21 4.34 9.26
C CYS A 99 9.72 4.14 7.82
N PRO A 100 11.03 3.91 7.62
CA PRO A 100 11.57 3.60 6.31
C PRO A 100 10.91 2.35 5.73
N LEU A 101 10.45 2.44 4.48
CA LEU A 101 9.78 1.35 3.79
C LEU A 101 10.76 0.69 2.82
N ARG A 102 11.15 -0.56 3.11
CA ARG A 102 12.02 -1.33 2.21
C ARG A 102 11.25 -1.66 0.92
N SER A 103 11.92 -1.49 -0.23
CA SER A 103 11.37 -1.86 -1.53
C SER A 103 11.12 -3.37 -1.67
N PHE A 104 10.37 -3.75 -2.70
CA PHE A 104 10.04 -5.14 -3.03
C PHE A 104 9.32 -5.91 -1.91
N PRO A 105 8.17 -5.44 -1.40
CA PRO A 105 7.36 -6.20 -0.44
C PRO A 105 6.97 -7.57 -1.00
N ASP A 106 7.24 -8.64 -0.24
CA ASP A 106 6.95 -10.02 -0.64
C ASP A 106 5.48 -10.24 -1.00
N SER A 107 4.57 -9.59 -0.26
CA SER A 107 3.11 -9.67 -0.49
C SER A 107 2.70 -9.28 -1.91
N VAL A 108 3.48 -8.41 -2.56
CA VAL A 108 3.25 -7.93 -3.92
C VAL A 108 4.20 -8.62 -4.91
N TYR A 109 5.50 -8.62 -4.62
CA TYR A 109 6.53 -8.97 -5.60
C TYR A 109 6.84 -10.46 -5.72
N LYS A 110 6.56 -11.28 -4.70
CA LYS A 110 6.86 -12.72 -4.75
C LYS A 110 6.20 -13.41 -5.95
N LYS A 111 4.94 -13.08 -6.23
CA LYS A 111 4.20 -13.59 -7.40
C LYS A 111 4.68 -12.98 -8.72
N LEU A 112 5.14 -11.72 -8.71
CA LEU A 112 5.61 -11.03 -9.91
C LEU A 112 6.93 -11.66 -10.40
N VAL A 113 7.85 -11.98 -9.49
CA VAL A 113 9.10 -12.65 -9.84
C VAL A 113 8.84 -14.02 -10.48
N GLN A 114 7.92 -14.80 -9.94
CA GLN A 114 7.57 -16.09 -10.53
C GLN A 114 6.86 -15.93 -11.88
N ARG A 115 5.95 -14.96 -11.99
CA ARG A 115 5.28 -14.63 -13.25
C ARG A 115 6.28 -14.27 -14.34
N GLU A 116 7.28 -13.45 -14.03
CA GLU A 116 8.31 -13.02 -14.99
C GLU A 116 9.13 -14.20 -15.51
N LYS A 117 9.54 -15.10 -14.60
CA LYS A 117 10.25 -16.34 -14.97
C LYS A 117 9.40 -17.23 -15.89
N SER A 118 8.12 -17.43 -15.56
CA SER A 118 7.26 -18.35 -16.29
C SER A 118 6.72 -17.80 -17.60
N ARG A 119 6.59 -16.47 -17.74
CA ARG A 119 5.98 -15.81 -18.91
C ARG A 119 7.01 -15.24 -19.88
N ARG A 120 8.27 -15.70 -19.83
CA ARG A 120 9.28 -15.30 -20.79
C ARG A 120 8.81 -15.69 -22.21
N PRO A 121 8.58 -14.71 -23.11
CA PRO A 121 8.15 -15.03 -24.46
C PRO A 121 9.24 -15.84 -25.17
N ARG A 122 8.83 -16.84 -25.94
CA ARG A 122 9.72 -17.64 -26.77
C ARG A 122 9.38 -17.36 -28.23
N GLY A 123 10.41 -17.08 -29.04
CA GLY A 123 10.26 -17.03 -30.48
C GLY A 123 9.75 -18.37 -30.99
N VAL A 124 8.92 -18.33 -32.03
CA VAL A 124 8.56 -19.55 -32.75
C VAL A 124 9.75 -19.88 -33.66
N ASP A 125 10.30 -21.07 -33.50
CA ASP A 125 11.38 -21.55 -34.36
C ASP A 125 10.84 -21.70 -35.79
N ARG A 126 11.51 -21.05 -36.74
CA ARG A 126 11.14 -21.02 -38.16
C ARG A 126 12.40 -21.06 -38.98
N THR A 127 12.37 -21.79 -40.08
CA THR A 127 13.36 -21.64 -41.13
C THR A 127 13.31 -20.21 -41.69
N PRO A 128 14.46 -19.61 -42.07
CA PRO A 128 14.45 -18.33 -42.77
C PRO A 128 13.54 -18.36 -44.00
N TYR A 129 12.83 -17.27 -44.25
CA TYR A 129 12.02 -17.15 -45.46
C TYR A 129 12.96 -17.04 -46.67
N LEU A 130 12.81 -17.95 -47.63
CA LEU A 130 13.59 -18.02 -48.88
C LEU A 130 12.76 -17.67 -50.12
N GLY A 131 11.50 -17.29 -49.97
CA GLY A 131 10.64 -16.92 -51.10
C GLY A 131 10.92 -15.52 -51.63
N ASP A 132 10.28 -15.18 -52.74
CA ASP A 132 10.40 -13.87 -53.37
C ASP A 132 9.69 -12.78 -52.56
N VAL A 133 10.41 -11.72 -52.22
CA VAL A 133 9.83 -10.53 -51.58
C VAL A 133 9.46 -9.52 -52.67
N ALA A 134 8.19 -9.13 -52.72
CA ALA A 134 7.74 -8.08 -53.62
C ALA A 134 8.45 -6.76 -53.31
N ALA A 135 9.02 -6.12 -54.32
CA ALA A 135 9.59 -4.78 -54.18
C ALA A 135 8.47 -3.76 -53.98
N VAL A 136 8.31 -3.26 -52.75
CA VAL A 136 7.35 -2.20 -52.45
C VAL A 136 8.03 -0.85 -52.72
N ALA A 137 7.58 -0.15 -53.76
CA ALA A 137 8.05 1.19 -54.09
C ALA A 137 7.41 2.25 -53.17
N HIS A 138 7.77 2.26 -51.88
CA HIS A 138 7.68 3.48 -51.08
C HIS A 138 9.04 4.16 -51.07
N ALA A 139 9.28 4.92 -52.15
CA ALA A 139 10.33 5.91 -52.24
C ALA A 139 10.00 7.08 -51.28
N GLY A 140 10.35 6.92 -50.01
CA GLY A 140 10.24 7.96 -48.99
C GLY A 140 11.47 7.94 -48.09
N LYS A 141 12.58 8.47 -48.59
CA LYS A 141 13.86 8.80 -47.91
C LYS A 141 14.47 7.72 -47.00
N LYS A 142 15.57 7.13 -47.49
CA LYS A 142 16.65 6.60 -46.64
C LYS A 142 17.22 7.75 -45.79
N GLU A 143 16.96 7.76 -44.49
CA GLU A 143 17.90 8.33 -43.53
C GLU A 143 18.80 7.21 -43.05
N THR A 144 20.04 7.20 -43.53
CA THR A 144 21.12 6.36 -43.02
C THR A 144 21.56 6.93 -41.68
N GLY A 145 21.02 6.40 -40.58
CA GLY A 145 21.53 6.60 -39.22
C GLY A 145 22.41 5.43 -38.79
N THR A 146 23.65 5.73 -38.41
CA THR A 146 24.67 4.84 -37.83
C THR A 146 24.12 4.02 -36.65
N PRO A 147 24.58 2.76 -36.41
CA PRO A 147 24.10 1.97 -35.27
C PRO A 147 24.73 2.49 -33.97
N LEU A 148 24.13 3.51 -33.37
CA LEU A 148 24.47 3.97 -32.03
C LEU A 148 23.20 4.38 -31.29
N ALA A 149 22.99 3.70 -30.16
CA ALA A 149 22.20 4.13 -29.02
C ALA A 149 20.67 4.27 -29.22
N ASP A 150 19.95 3.14 -29.09
CA ASP A 150 18.59 3.15 -28.55
C ASP A 150 18.48 2.19 -27.36
N THR A 151 19.07 2.61 -26.25
CA THR A 151 18.49 2.32 -24.94
C THR A 151 18.62 3.60 -24.13
N PRO A 152 17.54 4.37 -23.91
CA PRO A 152 17.60 5.43 -22.92
C PRO A 152 17.77 4.76 -21.55
N SER A 153 18.98 4.85 -20.99
CA SER A 153 19.22 4.60 -19.58
C SER A 153 18.41 5.64 -18.80
N ARG A 154 17.35 5.19 -18.14
CA ARG A 154 16.58 5.99 -17.17
C ARG A 154 17.56 6.53 -16.11
N PRO A 155 17.63 7.84 -15.86
CA PRO A 155 18.50 8.36 -14.82
C PRO A 155 18.05 7.80 -13.48
N ALA A 156 18.98 7.14 -12.78
CA ALA A 156 18.82 6.79 -11.38
C ALA A 156 18.86 8.09 -10.57
N THR A 157 17.72 8.50 -10.02
CA THR A 157 17.69 9.52 -8.97
C THR A 157 18.36 8.93 -7.73
N ARG A 158 19.60 9.38 -7.44
CA ARG A 158 20.19 9.24 -6.11
C ARG A 158 19.38 10.08 -5.15
N HIS A 159 18.70 9.43 -4.21
CA HIS A 159 18.27 10.08 -2.98
C HIS A 159 19.48 10.18 -2.06
N GLY A 160 19.80 11.42 -1.67
CA GLY A 160 20.45 11.70 -0.40
C GLY A 160 19.45 11.57 0.74
#